data_AF-A0A318EP13-F1
#
_entry.id   AF-A0A318EP13-F1
#
_cell.length_a   1.000
_cell.length_b   1.000
_cell.length_c   1.000
_cell.angle_alpha   90.00
_cell.angle_beta   90.00
_cell.angle_gamma   90.00
#
_symmetry.space_group_name_H-M   'P 1'
#
loop_
_entity.id
_entity.type
_entity.pdbx_description
1 polymer ?
#
loop_
_entity_poly.entity_id
_entity_poly.type
_entity_poly.pdbx_seq_one_letter_code
_entity_poly.pdbx_strand_id
1 'polypeptide(L)' 'MGLAKCAEKLGTSKTALTTWVKAANETGEVTIRGTGNYASDEAKELARVKRELRDTQHALEILKKAIGILGN' A
#
# COMPACT_ATOMS: atom_id res chain seq x y z
N MET A 1 -3.78 23.31 25.88
CA MET A 1 -4.84 22.29 25.67
C MET A 1 -4.17 20.93 25.76
N GLY A 2 -4.63 20.03 26.63
CA GLY A 2 -4.02 18.70 26.78
C GLY A 2 -4.49 17.72 25.69
N LEU A 3 -3.64 16.75 25.34
CA LEU A 3 -3.88 15.76 24.27
C LEU A 3 -5.21 15.02 24.43
N ALA A 4 -5.64 14.75 25.67
CA ALA A 4 -6.91 14.09 25.98
C ALA A 4 -8.13 14.89 25.52
N LYS A 5 -8.13 16.22 25.76
CA LYS A 5 -9.22 17.12 25.36
C LYS A 5 -9.28 17.30 23.84
N CYS A 6 -8.14 17.19 23.17
CA CYS A 6 -8.07 17.18 21.70
C CYS A 6 -8.62 15.88 21.12
N ALA A 7 -8.27 14.72 21.69
CA ALA A 7 -8.78 13.43 21.26
C ALA A 7 -10.31 13.34 21.39
N GLU A 8 -10.86 13.83 22.51
CA GLU A 8 -12.31 13.92 22.74
C GLU A 8 -13.01 14.77 21.68
N LYS A 9 -12.49 15.98 21.40
CA LYS A 9 -13.06 16.86 20.36
C LYS A 9 -12.98 16.27 18.95
N LEU A 10 -11.99 15.44 18.68
CA LEU A 10 -11.79 14.78 17.39
C LEU A 10 -12.53 13.44 17.27
N GLY A 11 -13.22 12.99 18.32
CA GLY A 11 -13.92 11.71 18.32
C GLY A 11 -12.98 10.50 18.16
N THR A 12 -11.72 10.63 18.57
CA THR A 12 -10.70 9.58 18.45
C THR A 12 -10.16 9.18 19.82
N SER A 13 -9.46 8.05 19.89
CA SER A 13 -8.81 7.64 21.13
C SER A 13 -7.54 8.46 21.37
N LYS A 14 -7.22 8.71 22.65
CA LYS A 14 -5.97 9.38 23.05
C LYS A 14 -4.73 8.64 22.52
N THR A 15 -4.79 7.31 22.47
CA THR A 15 -3.70 6.47 21.96
C THR A 15 -3.49 6.67 20.45
N ALA A 16 -4.56 6.67 19.65
CA ALA A 16 -4.47 6.96 18.22
C ALA A 16 -3.88 8.36 17.97
N LEU A 17 -4.35 9.37 18.70
CA LEU A 17 -3.83 10.73 18.58
C LEU A 17 -2.35 10.82 18.97
N THR A 18 -1.91 10.09 20.01
CA THR A 18 -0.49 10.04 20.40
C THR A 18 0.38 9.42 19.31
N THR A 19 -0.08 8.32 18.71
CA THR A 19 0.60 7.66 17.60
C THR A 19 0.74 8.59 16.40
N TRP A 20 -0.32 9.32 16.04
CA TRP A 20 -0.28 10.27 14.93
C TRP A 20 0.66 11.44 15.19
N VAL A 21 0.65 12.00 16.39
CA VAL A 21 1.58 13.08 16.76
C VAL A 21 3.03 12.59 16.72
N LYS A 22 3.29 11.36 17.18
CA LYS A 22 4.63 10.77 17.09
C LYS A 22 5.06 10.55 15.63
N ALA A 23 4.19 9.96 14.81
CA ALA A 23 4.45 9.77 13.39
C ALA A 23 4.71 11.11 12.68
N ALA A 24 3.88 12.13 12.92
CA ALA A 24 4.06 13.46 12.37
C ALA A 24 5.41 14.10 12.73
N ASN A 25 5.87 13.91 13.97
CA ASN A 25 7.16 14.45 14.41
C ASN A 25 8.36 13.72 13.79
N GLU A 26 8.21 12.42 13.49
CA GLU A 26 9.29 11.60 12.93
C GLU A 26 9.41 11.74 11.41
N THR A 27 8.29 11.84 10.70
CA THR A 27 8.25 11.80 9.21
C THR A 27 7.78 13.11 8.58
N GLY A 28 7.27 14.06 9.37
CA GLY A 28 6.61 15.27 8.85
C GLY A 28 5.20 15.05 8.31
N GLU A 29 4.71 13.80 8.27
CA GLU A 29 3.41 13.45 7.68
C GLU A 29 2.72 12.31 8.43
N VAL A 30 1.43 12.48 8.73
CA VAL A 30 0.59 11.39 9.24
C VAL A 30 0.02 10.62 8.06
N THR A 31 0.63 9.50 7.68
CA THR A 31 0.09 8.63 6.65
C THR A 31 -1.13 7.87 7.18
N ILE A 32 -2.34 8.35 6.84
CA ILE A 32 -3.60 7.65 7.17
C ILE A 32 -3.81 6.53 6.13
N ARG A 33 -3.04 5.46 6.24
CA ARG A 33 -3.24 4.25 5.42
C ARG A 33 -4.35 3.41 6.04
N GLY A 34 -5.52 3.39 5.41
CA GLY A 34 -6.61 2.48 5.79
C GLY A 34 -6.23 1.01 5.63
N THR A 35 -6.99 0.12 6.27
CA THR A 35 -6.75 -1.34 6.31
C THR A 35 -6.78 -2.05 4.95
N GLY A 36 -7.18 -1.35 3.87
CA GLY A 36 -7.11 -1.82 2.49
C GLY A 36 -5.88 -1.36 1.70
N ASN A 37 -4.92 -0.68 2.33
CA ASN A 37 -3.76 -0.09 1.66
C ASN A 37 -2.45 -0.83 1.98
N TYR A 38 -1.47 -0.73 1.08
CA TYR A 38 -0.15 -1.35 1.25
C TYR A 38 0.64 -0.72 2.41
N ALA A 39 1.41 -1.54 3.14
CA ALA A 39 2.16 -1.14 4.33
C ALA A 39 3.15 0.01 4.11
N SER A 40 3.66 0.17 2.89
CA SER A 40 4.49 1.29 2.46
C SER A 40 4.32 1.55 0.95
N ASP A 41 4.86 2.66 0.45
CA ASP A 41 4.79 2.98 -0.98
C ASP A 41 5.69 2.04 -1.79
N GLU A 42 6.81 1.63 -1.20
CA GLU A 42 7.66 0.57 -1.72
C GLU A 42 6.90 -0.76 -1.79
N ALA A 43 6.09 -1.09 -0.78
CA ALA A 43 5.26 -2.30 -0.80
C ALA A 43 4.17 -2.24 -1.89
N LYS A 44 3.58 -1.05 -2.12
CA LYS A 44 2.64 -0.82 -3.21
C LYS A 44 3.31 -0.99 -4.57
N GLU A 45 4.49 -0.40 -4.75
CA GLU A 45 5.22 -0.48 -6.01
C GLU A 45 5.73 -1.89 -6.27
N LEU A 46 6.22 -2.59 -5.26
CA LEU A 46 6.60 -3.99 -5.37
C LEU A 46 5.42 -4.88 -5.80
N ALA A 47 4.22 -4.63 -5.26
CA ALA A 47 3.01 -5.36 -5.67
C ALA A 47 2.62 -5.05 -7.12
N ARG A 48 2.73 -3.78 -7.55
CA ARG A 48 2.50 -3.36 -8.94
C ARG A 48 3.46 -4.07 -9.89
N VAL A 49 4.77 -4.02 -9.60
CA VAL A 49 5.82 -4.65 -10.41
C VAL A 49 5.65 -6.17 -10.47
N LYS A 50 5.32 -6.83 -9.35
CA LYS A 50 5.04 -8.28 -9.34
C LYS A 50 3.84 -8.65 -10.23
N ARG A 51 2.81 -7.81 -10.27
CA ARG A 51 1.65 -8.03 -11.16
C ARG A 51 2.07 -7.93 -12.62
N GLU A 52 2.78 -6.86 -12.97
CA GLU A 52 3.24 -6.61 -14.34
C GLU A 52 4.18 -7.73 -14.85
N LEU A 53 5.08 -8.22 -13.99
CA LEU A 53 5.94 -9.36 -14.31
C LEU A 53 5.13 -10.63 -14.62
N ARG A 54 4.09 -10.92 -13.82
CA ARG A 54 3.24 -12.09 -14.06
C ARG A 54 2.44 -11.95 -15.36
N ASP A 55 1.90 -10.76 -15.62
CA ASP A 55 1.08 -10.51 -16.81
C ASP A 55 1.93 -10.63 -18.08
N THR A 56 3.17 -10.12 -18.06
CA THR A 56 4.12 -10.23 -19.18
C THR A 56 4.59 -11.68 -19.39
N GLN A 57 4.90 -12.42 -18.32
CA GLN A 57 5.21 -13.85 -18.41
C GLN A 57 4.05 -14.65 -19.00
N HIS A 58 2.83 -14.37 -18.57
CA HIS A 58 1.65 -15.06 -19.09
C HIS A 58 1.40 -14.75 -20.57
N ALA A 59 1.56 -13.49 -20.99
CA ALA A 59 1.47 -13.11 -22.39
C ALA A 59 2.51 -13.85 -23.24
N LEU A 60 3.75 -13.95 -22.77
CA LEU A 60 4.82 -14.66 -23.44
C LEU A 60 4.53 -16.17 -23.57
N GLU A 61 3.98 -16.79 -22.53
CA GLU A 61 3.57 -18.20 -22.59
C GLU A 61 2.42 -18.44 -23.58
N ILE A 62 1.45 -17.53 -23.66
CA ILE A 62 0.38 -17.59 -24.66
C ILE A 62 0.97 -17.51 -26.07
N LEU A 63 1.90 -16.58 -26.32
CA LEU A 63 2.55 -16.43 -27.63
C LEU A 63 3.33 -17.68 -28.04
N LYS A 64 4.11 -18.26 -27.11
CA LYS A 64 4.80 -19.53 -27.35
C LYS A 64 3.82 -20.66 -27.70
N LYS A 65 2.72 -20.78 -26.96
CA LYS A 65 1.68 -21.79 -27.23
C LYS A 65 1.06 -21.58 -28.61
N ALA A 66 0.74 -20.34 -28.99
CA ALA A 66 0.22 -20.04 -30.32
C ALA A 66 1.19 -20.46 -31.43
N ILE A 67 2.48 -20.10 -31.31
CA ILE A 67 3.52 -20.52 -32.27
C ILE A 67 3.62 -22.05 -32.34
N GLY A 68 3.58 -22.75 -31.19
CA GLY A 68 3.63 -24.21 -31.16
C GLY A 68 2.42 -24.89 -31.82
N ILE A 69 1.24 -24.28 -31.74
CA ILE A 69 0.02 -24.77 -32.42
C ILE A 69 0.08 -24.50 -33.93
N LEU A 70 0.59 -23.34 -34.36
CA LEU A 70 0.69 -23.00 -35.78
C LEU A 70 1.86 -23.68 -36.51
N GLY A 71 2.92 -24.04 -35.79
CA GLY A 71 4.13 -24.65 -36.35
C GLY A 71 4.10 -26.18 -36.47
N ASN A 72 2.99 -26.82 -36.11
CA ASN A 72 2.73 -28.26 -36.21
C ASN A 72 1.52 -28.51 -37.12
#